data_AF-A0A3P6CRD8-F1
#
_entry.id   AF-A0A3P6CRD8-F1
#
_cell.length_a   1.000
_cell.length_b   1.000
_cell.length_c   1.000
_cell.angle_alpha   90.00
_cell.angle_beta   90.00
_cell.angle_gamma   90.00
#
_symmetry.space_group_name_H-M   'P 1'
#
loop_
_entity.id
_entity.type
_entity.pdbx_description
1 polymer ?
#
loop_
_entity_poly.entity_id
_entity_poly.type
_entity_poly.pdbx_seq_one_letter_code
_entity_poly.pdbx_strand_id
1 'polypeptide(L)'
;MGSSSVQKSALLLCGDYMEAYETLVPLYILQSFGVSVHCVSPNRDSGDRCVMAAHDFTGLELYTELVVDQLTLTASFDDVTPDNYDAIIIPGGRFTEILSADERCVDLVARFAELKKLIFTSCHSQVMLMAAGALAGGVKCTAFESMKPLIEFSGGEWWQQPGIQSMFEITDCVKDGNVVSTVGWPTLGHGVRVLLESLGGQVSSLKENQASVLFLIGVSSSFIVFGVVLALKDYVEDYGINVPFRALQALGCKVDAVTPNKKKGEMCATLVYDLEKARQLPAEKQGHNFLVTACWDDVCVDDYDCVVVPGGRSPELLVMNPKAVALVKKFDEKDKVFAAIGQGKLLLAATGVLKGKRCASGKGMKVMVKVAGGEAVVSKGCVTDGKLVTAASASDLPAFLSGLSSALGVSVMF
;
A
#
# COMPACT_ATOMS: atom_id res chain seq x y z
N MET A 1 35.15 5.05 12.61
CA MET A 1 34.83 6.07 11.59
C MET A 1 33.43 5.74 11.10
N GLY A 2 32.42 6.46 11.57
CA GLY A 2 31.03 6.19 11.19
C GLY A 2 30.79 6.72 9.79
N SER A 3 30.42 5.86 8.85
CA SER A 3 29.81 6.29 7.60
C SER A 3 28.51 7.01 7.96
N SER A 4 28.43 8.33 7.76
CA SER A 4 27.13 8.99 7.77
C SER A 4 26.34 8.40 6.61
N SER A 5 25.36 7.54 6.89
CA SER A 5 24.41 7.09 5.88
C SER A 5 23.72 8.35 5.32
N VAL A 6 23.94 8.67 4.05
CA VAL A 6 23.28 9.80 3.41
C VAL A 6 21.80 9.47 3.36
N GLN A 7 20.98 10.20 4.13
CA GLN A 7 19.55 10.01 4.14
C GLN A 7 18.98 10.40 2.77
N LYS A 8 18.31 9.45 2.10
CA LYS A 8 17.67 9.69 0.81
C LYS A 8 16.42 10.56 0.98
N SER A 9 16.11 11.36 -0.03
CA SER A 9 14.94 12.24 -0.05
C SER A 9 14.14 12.11 -1.35
N ALA A 10 12.82 12.14 -1.25
CA ALA A 10 11.91 12.16 -2.39
C ALA A 10 10.83 13.24 -2.24
N LEU A 11 10.39 13.78 -3.36
CA LEU A 11 9.25 14.67 -3.45
C LEU A 11 8.05 13.89 -4.00
N LEU A 12 6.91 13.94 -3.32
CA LEU A 12 5.64 13.41 -3.81
C LEU A 12 4.79 14.59 -4.29
N LEU A 13 4.54 14.65 -5.60
CA LEU A 13 3.68 15.66 -6.20
C LEU A 13 2.22 15.22 -6.05
N CYS A 14 1.46 15.97 -5.26
CA CYS A 14 0.09 15.68 -4.88
C CYS A 14 -0.89 16.64 -5.56
N GLY A 15 -2.16 16.24 -5.59
CA GLY A 15 -3.29 17.08 -5.96
C GLY A 15 -4.62 16.39 -5.63
N ASP A 16 -5.73 17.10 -5.76
CA ASP A 16 -7.05 16.52 -5.51
C ASP A 16 -7.42 15.48 -6.57
N TYR A 17 -7.95 14.35 -6.12
CA TYR A 17 -8.25 13.15 -6.93
C TYR A 17 -6.99 12.42 -7.45
N MET A 18 -5.86 12.54 -6.74
CA MET A 18 -4.77 11.57 -6.91
C MET A 18 -5.20 10.18 -6.45
N GLU A 19 -4.67 9.14 -7.11
CA GLU A 19 -5.03 7.75 -6.81
C GLU A 19 -4.39 7.34 -5.46
N ALA A 20 -5.21 6.79 -4.56
CA ALA A 20 -4.86 6.56 -3.17
C ALA A 20 -3.72 5.53 -2.99
N TYR A 21 -3.71 4.42 -3.76
CA TYR A 21 -2.63 3.44 -3.66
C TYR A 21 -1.34 3.91 -4.29
N GLU A 22 -1.41 4.51 -5.46
CA GLU A 22 -0.27 5.09 -6.17
C GLU A 22 0.37 6.22 -5.37
N THR A 23 -0.38 6.82 -4.44
CA THR A 23 0.12 7.78 -3.46
C THR A 23 0.69 7.09 -2.22
N LEU A 24 -0.12 6.30 -1.50
CA LEU A 24 0.21 5.82 -0.15
C LEU A 24 1.21 4.65 -0.16
N VAL A 25 1.18 3.77 -1.16
CA VAL A 25 2.09 2.62 -1.24
C VAL A 25 3.55 3.08 -1.36
N PRO A 26 3.96 3.88 -2.37
CA PRO A 26 5.34 4.36 -2.44
C PRO A 26 5.69 5.23 -1.24
N LEU A 27 4.79 6.12 -0.79
CA LEU A 27 5.01 6.98 0.37
C LEU A 27 5.37 6.17 1.62
N TYR A 28 4.51 5.23 2.01
CA TYR A 28 4.69 4.48 3.26
C TYR A 28 5.83 3.50 3.18
N ILE A 29 6.08 2.86 2.02
CA ILE A 29 7.24 1.98 1.86
C ILE A 29 8.55 2.77 2.00
N LEU A 30 8.68 3.92 1.33
CA LEU A 30 9.87 4.76 1.41
C LEU A 30 10.13 5.23 2.85
N GLN A 31 9.09 5.71 3.54
CA GLN A 31 9.18 6.13 4.94
C GLN A 31 9.57 4.96 5.88
N SER A 32 9.09 3.75 5.60
CA SER A 32 9.43 2.54 6.40
C SER A 32 10.92 2.23 6.42
N PHE A 33 11.63 2.64 5.35
CA PHE A 33 13.04 2.36 5.14
C PHE A 33 13.91 3.62 5.19
N GLY A 34 13.41 4.68 5.84
CA GLY A 34 14.21 5.85 6.21
C GLY A 34 14.38 6.91 5.12
N VAL A 35 13.72 6.76 3.97
CA VAL A 35 13.68 7.81 2.94
C VAL A 35 12.75 8.93 3.41
N SER A 36 13.24 10.16 3.43
CA SER A 36 12.41 11.34 3.72
C SER A 36 11.52 11.65 2.52
N VAL A 37 10.22 11.82 2.73
CA VAL A 37 9.27 12.13 1.64
C VAL A 37 8.49 13.40 1.97
N HIS A 38 8.64 14.42 1.13
CA HIS A 38 7.84 15.65 1.22
C HIS A 38 6.65 15.57 0.26
N CYS A 39 5.44 15.77 0.78
CA CYS A 39 4.19 15.76 0.02
C CYS A 39 3.76 17.19 -0.23
N VAL A 40 3.66 17.61 -1.49
CA VAL A 40 3.40 19.00 -1.89
C VAL A 40 2.31 19.06 -2.95
N SER A 41 1.54 20.14 -2.97
CA SER A 41 0.56 20.45 -4.03
C SER A 41 0.66 21.93 -4.35
N PRO A 42 0.55 22.35 -5.63
CA PRO A 42 0.59 23.77 -5.97
C PRO A 42 -0.51 24.53 -5.22
N ASN A 43 -0.20 25.77 -4.84
CA ASN A 43 -1.10 26.68 -4.13
C ASN A 43 -1.61 26.15 -2.77
N ARG A 44 -0.85 25.26 -2.12
CA ARG A 44 -1.16 24.72 -0.78
C ARG A 44 0.09 24.70 0.11
N ASP A 45 -0.17 24.83 1.40
CA ASP A 45 0.84 24.86 2.43
C ASP A 45 0.96 23.52 3.19
N SER A 46 2.05 23.37 3.95
CA SER A 46 2.19 22.25 4.90
C SER A 46 1.00 22.21 5.87
N GLY A 47 0.40 21.04 6.04
CA GLY A 47 -0.80 20.84 6.86
C GLY A 47 -2.13 20.93 6.11
N ASP A 48 -2.14 21.47 4.88
CA ASP A 48 -3.29 21.35 3.97
C ASP A 48 -3.50 19.90 3.55
N ARG A 49 -4.62 19.62 2.90
CA ARG A 49 -5.01 18.26 2.54
C ARG A 49 -5.39 18.16 1.08
N CYS A 50 -5.02 17.05 0.43
CA CYS A 50 -5.50 16.68 -0.90
C CYS A 50 -6.45 15.49 -0.81
N VAL A 51 -7.56 15.57 -1.54
CA VAL A 51 -8.51 14.47 -1.65
C VAL A 51 -7.89 13.36 -2.49
N MET A 52 -8.04 12.11 -2.04
CA MET A 52 -7.63 10.92 -2.79
C MET A 52 -8.84 10.18 -3.35
N ALA A 53 -8.62 9.55 -4.50
CA ALA A 53 -9.60 8.73 -5.19
C ALA A 53 -9.13 7.27 -5.24
N ALA A 54 -10.07 6.34 -5.18
CA ALA A 54 -9.86 4.95 -5.56
C ALA A 54 -10.40 4.74 -6.97
N HIS A 55 -9.56 4.18 -7.85
CA HIS A 55 -9.92 3.82 -9.21
C HIS A 55 -10.04 2.31 -9.31
N ASP A 56 -11.27 1.79 -9.36
CA ASP A 56 -11.53 0.36 -9.30
C ASP A 56 -12.48 -0.13 -10.41
N PHE A 57 -12.28 -1.36 -10.85
CA PHE A 57 -13.05 -1.98 -11.94
C PHE A 57 -14.27 -2.72 -11.39
N THR A 58 -15.42 -2.05 -11.41
CA THR A 58 -16.68 -2.54 -10.84
C THR A 58 -17.59 -3.25 -11.85
N GLY A 59 -17.01 -3.72 -12.98
CA GLY A 59 -17.74 -4.36 -14.08
C GLY A 59 -18.16 -3.42 -15.21
N LEU A 60 -17.68 -2.16 -15.20
CA LEU A 60 -17.81 -1.21 -16.30
C LEU A 60 -16.60 -1.30 -17.24
N GLU A 61 -16.73 -0.75 -18.45
CA GLU A 61 -15.64 -0.70 -19.44
C GLU A 61 -14.42 0.10 -18.95
N LEU A 62 -14.67 1.14 -18.16
CA LEU A 62 -13.65 1.95 -17.49
C LEU A 62 -13.83 1.88 -15.97
N TYR A 63 -12.77 2.16 -15.23
CA TYR A 63 -12.80 2.19 -13.77
C TYR A 63 -13.86 3.18 -13.24
N THR A 64 -14.39 2.87 -12.06
CA THR A 64 -15.18 3.78 -11.24
C THR A 64 -14.26 4.59 -10.35
N GLU A 65 -14.53 5.88 -10.22
CA GLU A 65 -13.85 6.76 -9.27
C GLU A 65 -14.65 6.89 -7.97
N LEU A 66 -14.01 6.54 -6.85
CA LEU A 66 -14.58 6.66 -5.51
C LEU A 66 -13.73 7.64 -4.68
N VAL A 67 -14.36 8.64 -4.06
CA VAL A 67 -13.64 9.51 -3.11
C VAL A 67 -13.47 8.78 -1.78
N VAL A 68 -12.22 8.53 -1.39
CA VAL A 68 -11.93 7.60 -0.28
C VAL A 68 -11.39 8.27 0.97
N ASP A 69 -10.35 9.10 0.87
CA ASP A 69 -9.63 9.67 2.01
C ASP A 69 -8.91 10.98 1.62
N GLN A 70 -8.14 11.56 2.54
CA GLN A 70 -7.34 12.74 2.33
C GLN A 70 -5.90 12.55 2.82
N LEU A 71 -4.92 12.92 1.99
CA LEU A 71 -3.53 13.02 2.42
C LEU A 71 -3.26 14.41 2.98
N THR A 72 -2.61 14.50 4.14
CA THR A 72 -2.11 15.78 4.67
C THR A 72 -0.72 16.07 4.08
N LEU A 73 -0.56 17.24 3.48
CA LEU A 73 0.70 17.71 2.90
C LEU A 73 1.72 17.99 4.00
N THR A 74 2.99 17.73 3.72
CA THR A 74 4.07 17.84 4.71
C THR A 74 5.01 19.00 4.45
N ALA A 75 4.95 19.61 3.26
CA ALA A 75 5.70 20.81 2.90
C ALA A 75 4.85 21.73 2.01
N SER A 76 5.21 23.01 1.98
CA SER A 76 4.62 23.98 1.04
C SER A 76 5.30 23.82 -0.32
N PHE A 77 4.52 23.90 -1.40
CA PHE A 77 5.05 23.76 -2.76
C PHE A 77 6.07 24.85 -3.09
N ASP A 78 5.84 26.07 -2.60
CA ASP A 78 6.70 27.24 -2.89
C ASP A 78 8.11 27.11 -2.28
N ASP A 79 8.29 26.22 -1.29
CA ASP A 79 9.56 25.97 -0.61
C ASP A 79 10.39 24.85 -1.30
N VAL A 80 9.85 24.24 -2.36
CA VAL A 80 10.49 23.10 -3.03
C VAL A 80 11.68 23.56 -3.87
N THR A 81 12.86 23.03 -3.57
CA THR A 81 14.05 23.13 -4.43
C THR A 81 14.40 21.73 -4.98
N PRO A 82 14.25 21.45 -6.29
CA PRO A 82 14.44 20.12 -6.87
C PRO A 82 15.81 19.48 -6.59
N ASP A 83 16.87 20.29 -6.54
CA ASP A 83 18.24 19.84 -6.28
C ASP A 83 18.40 19.11 -4.93
N ASN A 84 17.53 19.40 -3.94
CA ASN A 84 17.53 18.82 -2.60
C ASN A 84 16.88 17.42 -2.52
N TYR A 85 16.31 16.92 -3.61
CA TYR A 85 15.64 15.62 -3.68
C TYR A 85 16.41 14.65 -4.58
N ASP A 86 16.43 13.37 -4.21
CA ASP A 86 16.97 12.30 -5.05
C ASP A 86 15.96 11.84 -6.11
N ALA A 87 14.67 11.95 -5.79
CA ALA A 87 13.58 11.51 -6.65
C ALA A 87 12.34 12.43 -6.59
N ILE A 88 11.55 12.43 -7.66
CA ILE A 88 10.15 12.86 -7.66
C ILE A 88 9.25 11.66 -7.95
N ILE A 89 8.14 11.59 -7.23
CA ILE A 89 7.10 10.56 -7.35
C ILE A 89 5.82 11.28 -7.77
N ILE A 90 5.25 10.84 -8.88
CA ILE A 90 4.03 11.39 -9.44
C ILE A 90 3.02 10.24 -9.52
N PRO A 91 2.09 10.14 -8.55
CA PRO A 91 1.02 9.14 -8.62
C PRO A 91 0.11 9.42 -9.82
N GLY A 92 -0.66 8.43 -10.24
CA GLY A 92 -1.78 8.66 -11.15
C GLY A 92 -3.00 9.25 -10.44
N GLY A 93 -4.14 9.15 -11.10
CA GLY A 93 -5.37 9.83 -10.69
C GLY A 93 -5.64 11.05 -11.57
N ARG A 94 -6.76 11.71 -11.33
CA ARG A 94 -7.26 12.78 -12.21
C ARG A 94 -6.60 14.13 -11.99
N PHE A 95 -5.93 14.32 -10.86
CA PHE A 95 -5.21 15.57 -10.57
C PHE A 95 -4.17 15.92 -11.65
N THR A 96 -3.63 14.91 -12.34
CA THR A 96 -2.62 15.09 -13.40
C THR A 96 -3.19 15.84 -14.61
N GLU A 97 -4.50 15.77 -14.86
CA GLU A 97 -5.17 16.56 -15.89
C GLU A 97 -5.02 18.06 -15.63
N ILE A 98 -5.18 18.48 -14.37
CA ILE A 98 -5.05 19.88 -13.98
C ILE A 98 -3.58 20.28 -13.88
N LEU A 99 -2.75 19.44 -13.26
CA LEU A 99 -1.35 19.80 -13.01
C LEU A 99 -0.50 19.83 -14.27
N SER A 100 -0.86 19.07 -15.32
CA SER A 100 -0.15 19.12 -16.60
C SER A 100 -0.39 20.41 -17.39
N ALA A 101 -1.37 21.22 -16.97
CA ALA A 101 -1.63 22.55 -17.51
C ALA A 101 -1.10 23.69 -16.61
N ASP A 102 -0.55 23.38 -15.43
CA ASP A 102 0.05 24.35 -14.51
C ASP A 102 1.56 24.46 -14.82
N GLU A 103 1.99 25.60 -15.37
CA GLU A 103 3.39 25.86 -15.75
C GLU A 103 4.37 25.57 -14.61
N ARG A 104 4.01 25.88 -13.36
CA ARG A 104 4.91 25.66 -12.22
C ARG A 104 5.11 24.18 -11.93
N CYS A 105 4.07 23.36 -12.13
CA CYS A 105 4.17 21.91 -11.97
C CYS A 105 4.94 21.28 -13.14
N VAL A 106 4.71 21.78 -14.35
CA VAL A 106 5.43 21.34 -15.56
C VAL A 106 6.92 21.65 -15.45
N ASP A 107 7.27 22.87 -15.07
CA ASP A 107 8.66 23.31 -14.85
C ASP A 107 9.35 22.50 -13.75
N LEU A 108 8.63 22.18 -12.67
CA LEU A 108 9.13 21.31 -11.61
C LEU A 108 9.53 19.95 -12.18
N VAL A 109 8.66 19.29 -12.95
CA VAL A 109 8.94 17.97 -13.55
C VAL A 109 10.08 18.06 -14.58
N ALA A 110 10.07 19.09 -15.43
CA ALA A 110 11.14 19.35 -16.39
C ALA A 110 12.49 19.49 -15.68
N ARG A 111 12.53 20.22 -14.56
CA ARG A 111 13.75 20.39 -13.76
C ARG A 111 14.29 19.06 -13.19
N PHE A 112 13.42 18.17 -12.71
CA PHE A 112 13.85 16.82 -12.30
C PHE A 112 14.44 16.02 -13.47
N ALA A 113 13.86 16.14 -14.66
CA ALA A 113 14.36 15.47 -15.87
C ALA A 113 15.73 16.02 -16.31
N GLU A 114 15.90 17.35 -16.35
CA GLU A 114 17.17 18.02 -16.66
C GLU A 114 18.30 17.62 -15.71
N LEU A 115 17.99 17.56 -14.41
CA LEU A 115 18.93 17.13 -13.37
C LEU A 115 19.23 15.63 -13.39
N LYS A 116 18.55 14.85 -14.25
CA LYS A 116 18.62 13.38 -14.30
C LYS A 116 18.33 12.73 -12.96
N LYS A 117 17.48 13.36 -12.15
CA LYS A 117 16.99 12.81 -10.88
C LYS A 117 15.95 11.73 -11.18
N LEU A 118 15.75 10.81 -10.24
CA LEU A 118 14.81 9.71 -10.45
C LEU A 118 13.37 10.25 -10.56
N ILE A 119 12.63 9.85 -11.58
CA ILE A 119 11.23 10.20 -11.76
C ILE A 119 10.42 8.90 -11.74
N PHE A 120 9.57 8.74 -10.74
CA PHE A 120 8.65 7.61 -10.63
C PHE A 120 7.24 8.04 -11.05
N THR A 121 6.69 7.36 -12.03
CA THR A 121 5.36 7.63 -12.61
C THR A 121 4.48 6.39 -12.58
N SER A 122 3.19 6.61 -12.46
CA SER A 122 2.17 5.57 -12.47
C SER A 122 0.89 6.03 -13.18
N CYS A 123 0.22 5.10 -13.86
CA CYS A 123 -1.13 5.27 -14.42
C CYS A 123 -1.27 6.46 -15.40
N HIS A 124 -1.80 7.61 -14.97
CA HIS A 124 -2.04 8.78 -15.82
C HIS A 124 -0.93 9.84 -15.75
N SER A 125 0.02 9.72 -14.82
CA SER A 125 1.05 10.74 -14.55
C SER A 125 2.03 10.99 -15.70
N GLN A 126 2.06 10.13 -16.71
CA GLN A 126 2.86 10.28 -17.92
C GLN A 126 2.45 11.52 -18.72
N VAL A 127 1.23 12.03 -18.52
CA VAL A 127 0.82 13.36 -19.03
C VAL A 127 1.72 14.49 -18.52
N MET A 128 2.26 14.36 -17.29
CA MET A 128 3.24 15.32 -16.75
C MET A 128 4.58 15.25 -17.48
N LEU A 129 5.04 14.04 -17.82
CA LEU A 129 6.28 13.86 -18.59
C LEU A 129 6.13 14.42 -20.01
N MET A 130 4.98 14.22 -20.63
CA MET A 130 4.63 14.84 -21.91
C MET A 130 4.68 16.37 -21.81
N ALA A 131 3.96 16.95 -20.85
CA ALA A 131 3.89 18.40 -20.69
C ALA A 131 5.27 19.02 -20.43
N ALA A 132 6.12 18.33 -19.66
CA ALA A 132 7.49 18.73 -19.37
C ALA A 132 8.47 18.52 -20.54
N GLY A 133 8.03 17.93 -21.66
CA GLY A 133 8.91 17.56 -22.77
C GLY A 133 9.91 16.45 -22.41
N ALA A 134 9.75 15.78 -21.27
CA ALA A 134 10.69 14.79 -20.75
C ALA A 134 10.68 13.47 -21.54
N LEU A 135 9.70 13.28 -22.43
CA LEU A 135 9.63 12.13 -23.34
C LEU A 135 10.37 12.38 -24.67
N ALA A 136 10.74 13.62 -24.97
CA ALA A 136 11.36 14.02 -26.24
C ALA A 136 12.80 13.47 -26.33
N GLY A 137 12.92 12.21 -26.72
CA GLY A 137 14.18 11.48 -26.77
C GLY A 137 14.03 9.96 -26.87
N GLY A 138 12.81 9.45 -27.04
CA GLY A 138 12.56 8.02 -27.08
C GLY A 138 12.53 7.37 -25.70
N VAL A 139 12.22 8.12 -24.64
CA VAL A 139 12.14 7.54 -23.29
C VAL A 139 11.08 6.45 -23.28
N LYS A 140 11.49 5.26 -22.88
CA LYS A 140 10.63 4.09 -22.81
C LYS A 140 9.77 4.11 -21.55
N CYS A 141 8.45 4.14 -21.73
CA CYS A 141 7.48 4.26 -20.65
C CYS A 141 6.31 3.27 -20.82
N THR A 142 5.77 2.83 -19.70
CA THR A 142 4.44 2.21 -19.61
C THR A 142 3.52 3.15 -18.84
N ALA A 143 2.21 2.96 -18.96
CA ALA A 143 1.21 3.78 -18.27
C ALA A 143 -0.14 3.05 -18.27
N PHE A 144 -1.19 3.71 -17.78
CA PHE A 144 -2.54 3.28 -18.09
C PHE A 144 -2.76 3.34 -19.61
N GLU A 145 -3.48 2.36 -20.18
CA GLU A 145 -3.48 2.10 -21.63
C GLU A 145 -3.91 3.33 -22.47
N SER A 146 -4.83 4.15 -21.95
CA SER A 146 -5.28 5.37 -22.63
C SER A 146 -4.17 6.41 -22.85
N MET A 147 -3.05 6.31 -22.13
CA MET A 147 -1.91 7.22 -22.26
C MET A 147 -0.96 6.84 -23.40
N LYS A 148 -1.10 5.64 -24.00
CA LYS A 148 -0.22 5.19 -25.09
C LYS A 148 -0.08 6.22 -26.23
N PRO A 149 -1.17 6.77 -26.81
CA PRO A 149 -1.04 7.76 -27.88
C PRO A 149 -0.32 9.03 -27.42
N LEU A 150 -0.52 9.45 -26.17
CA LEU A 150 0.14 10.65 -25.61
C LEU A 150 1.64 10.43 -25.47
N ILE A 151 2.06 9.25 -25.03
CA ILE A 151 3.48 8.88 -24.93
C ILE A 151 4.13 8.91 -26.33
N GLU A 152 3.51 8.23 -27.30
CA GLU A 152 4.04 8.12 -28.66
C GLU A 152 4.09 9.49 -29.37
N PHE A 153 3.04 10.32 -29.26
CA PHE A 153 3.02 11.66 -29.86
C PHE A 153 4.03 12.63 -29.24
N SER A 154 4.43 12.39 -28.00
CA SER A 154 5.45 13.20 -27.29
C SER A 154 6.88 12.75 -27.59
N GLY A 155 7.06 11.75 -28.47
CA GLY A 155 8.36 11.20 -28.83
C GLY A 155 8.90 10.14 -27.87
N GLY A 156 8.07 9.60 -26.96
CA GLY A 156 8.41 8.47 -26.10
C GLY A 156 8.16 7.12 -26.78
N GLU A 157 8.71 6.04 -26.20
CA GLU A 157 8.49 4.66 -26.66
C GLU A 157 7.52 3.94 -25.73
N TRP A 158 6.39 3.46 -26.26
CA TRP A 158 5.45 2.64 -25.48
C TRP A 158 6.05 1.28 -25.16
N TRP A 159 6.05 0.90 -23.88
CA TRP A 159 6.37 -0.44 -23.43
C TRP A 159 5.17 -1.10 -22.78
N GLN A 160 5.02 -2.39 -23.04
CA GLN A 160 4.02 -3.25 -22.42
C GLN A 160 4.66 -4.59 -22.10
N GLN A 161 4.31 -5.16 -20.94
CA GLN A 161 4.78 -6.48 -20.53
C GLN A 161 4.38 -7.52 -21.61
N PRO A 162 5.33 -8.29 -22.17
CA PRO A 162 5.01 -9.32 -23.16
C PRO A 162 4.16 -10.45 -22.56
N GLY A 163 3.28 -11.03 -23.38
CA GLY A 163 2.57 -12.28 -23.06
C GLY A 163 1.41 -12.16 -22.07
N ILE A 164 0.92 -10.94 -21.80
CA ILE A 164 -0.27 -10.70 -20.98
C ILE A 164 -1.56 -10.83 -21.79
N GLN A 165 -2.63 -11.33 -21.17
CA GLN A 165 -3.99 -11.40 -21.72
C GLN A 165 -4.94 -10.38 -21.07
N SER A 166 -4.57 -9.87 -19.90
CA SER A 166 -5.37 -8.94 -19.10
C SER A 166 -4.47 -7.98 -18.34
N MET A 167 -4.98 -6.77 -18.05
CA MET A 167 -4.25 -5.79 -17.24
C MET A 167 -3.95 -6.29 -15.81
N PHE A 168 -4.71 -7.25 -15.30
CA PHE A 168 -4.48 -7.85 -13.98
C PHE A 168 -3.33 -8.87 -13.97
N GLU A 169 -2.81 -9.28 -15.14
CA GLU A 169 -1.62 -10.12 -15.28
C GLU A 169 -0.32 -9.28 -15.33
N ILE A 170 -0.46 -7.96 -15.46
CA ILE A 170 0.66 -7.05 -15.46
C ILE A 170 1.20 -6.98 -14.03
N THR A 171 2.44 -7.43 -13.88
CA THR A 171 3.17 -7.41 -12.61
C THR A 171 4.43 -6.57 -12.72
N ASP A 172 4.85 -6.27 -13.94
CA ASP A 172 6.11 -5.63 -14.25
C ASP A 172 5.97 -4.12 -14.50
N CYS A 173 7.10 -3.43 -14.48
CA CYS A 173 7.24 -2.01 -14.72
C CYS A 173 8.41 -1.79 -15.69
N VAL A 174 8.58 -0.56 -16.18
CA VAL A 174 9.74 -0.24 -17.02
C VAL A 174 10.56 0.88 -16.40
N LYS A 175 11.87 0.66 -16.39
CA LYS A 175 12.87 1.67 -16.07
C LYS A 175 13.70 1.96 -17.31
N ASP A 176 13.72 3.24 -17.71
CA ASP A 176 14.59 3.74 -18.76
C ASP A 176 15.36 4.97 -18.26
N GLY A 177 16.68 4.85 -18.17
CA GLY A 177 17.53 5.85 -17.53
C GLY A 177 17.08 6.16 -16.08
N ASN A 178 16.67 7.41 -15.87
CA ASN A 178 16.17 7.93 -14.60
C ASN A 178 14.64 7.94 -14.49
N VAL A 179 13.90 7.38 -15.46
CA VAL A 179 12.43 7.29 -15.42
C VAL A 179 12.04 5.86 -15.08
N VAL A 180 11.25 5.70 -14.02
CA VAL A 180 10.55 4.45 -13.68
C VAL A 180 9.07 4.70 -13.89
N SER A 181 8.42 3.85 -14.68
CA SER A 181 7.01 3.98 -14.97
C SER A 181 6.27 2.66 -14.75
N THR A 182 5.06 2.76 -14.22
CA THR A 182 4.21 1.62 -13.88
C THR A 182 2.81 1.82 -14.48
N VAL A 183 2.10 0.73 -14.76
CA VAL A 183 0.76 0.79 -15.39
C VAL A 183 -0.28 1.35 -14.44
N GLY A 184 -0.08 1.15 -13.13
CA GLY A 184 -0.99 1.59 -12.08
C GLY A 184 -0.80 0.78 -10.82
N TRP A 185 -1.73 0.93 -9.89
CA TRP A 185 -1.68 0.28 -8.58
C TRP A 185 -1.44 -1.25 -8.54
N PRO A 186 -1.82 -2.08 -9.54
CA PRO A 186 -1.53 -3.52 -9.50
C PRO A 186 -0.02 -3.84 -9.55
N THR A 187 0.75 -2.97 -10.23
CA THR A 187 2.18 -3.17 -10.50
C THR A 187 3.10 -2.57 -9.43
N LEU A 188 2.55 -1.91 -8.42
CA LEU A 188 3.34 -1.17 -7.41
C LEU A 188 4.22 -2.08 -6.55
N GLY A 189 3.92 -3.37 -6.41
CA GLY A 189 4.82 -4.32 -5.75
C GLY A 189 6.20 -4.33 -6.42
N HIS A 190 6.25 -4.57 -7.74
CA HIS A 190 7.52 -4.51 -8.47
C HIS A 190 8.01 -3.08 -8.70
N GLY A 191 7.11 -2.16 -9.05
CA GLY A 191 7.46 -0.76 -9.29
C GLY A 191 8.19 -0.10 -8.12
N VAL A 192 7.70 -0.29 -6.89
CA VAL A 192 8.35 0.28 -5.70
C VAL A 192 9.67 -0.44 -5.38
N ARG A 193 9.82 -1.72 -5.71
CA ARG A 193 11.14 -2.38 -5.64
C ARG A 193 12.16 -1.68 -6.53
N VAL A 194 11.81 -1.45 -7.79
CA VAL A 194 12.67 -0.76 -8.76
C VAL A 194 12.95 0.69 -8.31
N LEU A 195 11.98 1.37 -7.69
CA LEU A 195 12.17 2.68 -7.08
C LEU A 195 13.21 2.64 -5.95
N LEU A 196 13.09 1.71 -5.00
CA LEU A 196 14.04 1.54 -3.90
C LEU A 196 15.46 1.27 -4.43
N GLU A 197 15.61 0.33 -5.37
CA GLU A 197 16.89 -0.02 -5.97
C GLU A 197 17.48 1.15 -6.76
N SER A 198 16.64 1.93 -7.46
CA SER A 198 17.07 3.11 -8.21
C SER A 198 17.51 4.28 -7.33
N LEU A 199 17.02 4.35 -6.08
CA LEU A 199 17.50 5.28 -5.06
C LEU A 199 18.84 4.83 -4.41
N GLY A 200 19.32 3.64 -4.75
CA GLY A 200 20.52 3.02 -4.19
C GLY A 200 20.23 2.00 -3.08
N GLY A 201 18.96 1.69 -2.82
CA GLY A 201 18.54 0.75 -1.79
C GLY A 201 18.88 -0.70 -2.17
N GLN A 202 19.37 -1.46 -1.21
CA GLN A 202 19.62 -2.90 -1.35
C GLN A 202 18.70 -3.67 -0.39
N VAL A 203 17.83 -4.50 -0.97
CA VAL A 203 16.99 -5.41 -0.19
C VAL A 203 17.79 -6.65 0.19
N SER A 204 17.90 -6.93 1.48
CA SER A 204 18.61 -8.10 2.01
C SER A 204 17.69 -8.95 2.89
N SER A 205 17.92 -10.25 2.90
CA SER A 205 17.22 -11.20 3.77
C SER A 205 18.24 -12.01 4.57
N LEU A 206 17.94 -12.25 5.85
CA LEU A 206 18.69 -13.17 6.72
C LEU A 206 18.36 -14.63 6.44
N LYS A 207 17.35 -14.92 5.60
CA LYS A 207 16.96 -16.27 5.25
C LYS A 207 17.61 -16.70 3.95
N GLU A 208 17.98 -17.98 3.90
CA GLU A 208 18.44 -18.62 2.67
C GLU A 208 17.32 -18.66 1.61
N ASN A 209 16.08 -18.85 2.06
CA ASN A 209 14.89 -18.87 1.22
C ASN A 209 14.05 -17.60 1.37
N GLN A 210 13.30 -17.28 0.31
CA GLN A 210 12.36 -16.17 0.27
C GLN A 210 11.36 -16.22 1.45
N ALA A 211 11.23 -15.13 2.20
CA ALA A 211 10.24 -15.04 3.28
C ALA A 211 8.82 -15.15 2.71
N SER A 212 7.97 -15.96 3.36
CA SER A 212 6.61 -16.24 2.87
C SER A 212 5.54 -15.77 3.86
N VAL A 213 4.56 -15.00 3.40
CA VAL A 213 3.57 -14.31 4.25
C VAL A 213 2.14 -14.61 3.78
N LEU A 214 1.28 -14.98 4.73
CA LEU A 214 -0.14 -15.24 4.49
C LEU A 214 -1.02 -14.12 5.08
N PHE A 215 -1.84 -13.49 4.25
CA PHE A 215 -2.87 -12.53 4.66
C PHE A 215 -4.23 -13.23 4.81
N LEU A 216 -4.89 -13.00 5.94
CA LEU A 216 -6.22 -13.54 6.20
C LEU A 216 -7.31 -12.47 6.07
N ILE A 217 -8.28 -12.73 5.20
CA ILE A 217 -9.45 -11.89 4.96
C ILE A 217 -10.71 -12.66 5.37
N GLY A 218 -11.64 -12.00 6.07
CA GLY A 218 -12.95 -12.55 6.39
C GLY A 218 -13.77 -12.81 5.12
N VAL A 219 -14.80 -13.66 5.23
CA VAL A 219 -15.70 -13.95 4.11
C VAL A 219 -17.07 -13.35 4.34
N SER A 220 -17.61 -12.74 3.30
CA SER A 220 -18.99 -12.32 3.22
C SER A 220 -19.93 -13.48 3.52
N SER A 221 -20.86 -13.26 4.43
CA SER A 221 -21.88 -14.25 4.79
C SER A 221 -23.25 -13.61 4.69
N SER A 222 -24.17 -14.27 3.99
CA SER A 222 -25.56 -13.84 3.93
C SER A 222 -26.42 -14.74 4.81
N PHE A 223 -27.16 -14.16 5.74
CA PHE A 223 -28.10 -14.90 6.57
C PHE A 223 -29.49 -14.27 6.49
N ILE A 224 -30.52 -15.11 6.53
CA ILE A 224 -31.91 -14.65 6.54
C ILE A 224 -32.37 -14.54 7.99
N VAL A 225 -32.75 -13.33 8.41
CA VAL A 225 -33.33 -13.07 9.74
C VAL A 225 -34.70 -12.44 9.52
N PHE A 226 -35.76 -13.10 9.98
CA PHE A 226 -37.16 -12.69 9.78
C PHE A 226 -37.52 -12.36 8.32
N GLY A 227 -37.00 -13.13 7.36
CA GLY A 227 -37.24 -12.90 5.93
C GLY A 227 -36.41 -11.79 5.30
N VAL A 228 -35.53 -11.13 6.07
CA VAL A 228 -34.58 -10.12 5.57
C VAL A 228 -33.22 -10.76 5.35
N VAL A 229 -32.67 -10.62 4.13
CA VAL A 229 -31.29 -11.03 3.82
C VAL A 229 -30.34 -9.99 4.42
N LEU A 230 -29.62 -10.38 5.47
CA LEU A 230 -28.50 -9.62 6.01
C LEU A 230 -27.23 -10.10 5.32
N ALA A 231 -26.65 -9.26 4.46
CA ALA A 231 -25.37 -9.53 3.80
C ALA A 231 -24.23 -8.86 4.58
N LEU A 232 -23.45 -9.67 5.30
CA LEU A 232 -22.14 -9.26 5.81
C LEU A 232 -21.18 -9.32 4.62
N LYS A 233 -20.44 -8.25 4.35
CA LYS A 233 -19.40 -8.20 3.31
C LYS A 233 -18.01 -8.36 3.96
N ASP A 234 -17.01 -8.74 3.17
CA ASP A 234 -15.65 -9.01 3.66
C ASP A 234 -15.06 -7.80 4.38
N TYR A 235 -15.22 -6.61 3.79
CA TYR A 235 -14.88 -5.29 4.33
C TYR A 235 -13.61 -5.26 5.18
N VAL A 236 -12.53 -5.77 4.59
CA VAL A 236 -11.18 -5.60 5.11
C VAL A 236 -10.75 -4.14 4.93
N GLU A 237 -9.96 -3.60 5.86
CA GLU A 237 -9.50 -2.21 5.75
C GLU A 237 -8.51 -2.07 4.60
N ASP A 238 -8.80 -1.13 3.70
CA ASP A 238 -8.25 -1.01 2.36
C ASP A 238 -6.73 -0.87 2.36
N TYR A 239 -6.22 0.10 3.13
CA TYR A 239 -4.79 0.37 3.21
C TYR A 239 -4.06 -0.70 4.03
N GLY A 240 -4.68 -1.18 5.10
CA GLY A 240 -4.14 -2.16 6.03
C GLY A 240 -3.92 -3.55 5.44
N ILE A 241 -4.57 -3.86 4.31
CA ILE A 241 -4.21 -5.02 3.50
C ILE A 241 -3.30 -4.64 2.32
N ASN A 242 -3.68 -3.66 1.51
CA ASN A 242 -3.04 -3.42 0.22
C ASN A 242 -1.62 -2.87 0.32
N VAL A 243 -1.36 -1.98 1.30
CA VAL A 243 -0.04 -1.39 1.50
C VAL A 243 0.95 -2.45 2.01
N PRO A 244 0.68 -3.21 3.10
CA PRO A 244 1.57 -4.29 3.51
C PRO A 244 1.75 -5.40 2.48
N PHE A 245 0.69 -5.75 1.75
CA PHE A 245 0.77 -6.76 0.71
C PHE A 245 1.79 -6.37 -0.38
N ARG A 246 1.66 -5.15 -0.93
CA ARG A 246 2.58 -4.63 -1.96
C ARG A 246 3.97 -4.35 -1.42
N ALA A 247 4.08 -3.87 -0.18
CA ALA A 247 5.37 -3.64 0.46
C ALA A 247 6.18 -4.94 0.57
N LEU A 248 5.55 -6.03 1.03
CA LEU A 248 6.22 -7.32 1.14
C LEU A 248 6.57 -7.88 -0.25
N GLN A 249 5.73 -7.68 -1.27
CA GLN A 249 6.10 -8.00 -2.66
C GLN A 249 7.33 -7.20 -3.12
N ALA A 250 7.40 -5.90 -2.83
CA ALA A 250 8.53 -5.05 -3.20
C ALA A 250 9.83 -5.49 -2.53
N LEU A 251 9.73 -6.00 -1.31
CA LEU A 251 10.84 -6.59 -0.57
C LEU A 251 11.21 -8.00 -1.05
N GLY A 252 10.53 -8.50 -2.09
CA GLY A 252 10.77 -9.81 -2.63
C GLY A 252 10.28 -10.93 -1.73
N CYS A 253 9.27 -10.73 -0.88
CA CYS A 253 8.62 -11.82 -0.17
C CYS A 253 7.61 -12.55 -1.07
N LYS A 254 7.38 -13.84 -0.83
CA LYS A 254 6.18 -14.53 -1.35
C LYS A 254 4.99 -14.09 -0.49
N VAL A 255 3.93 -13.61 -1.13
CA VAL A 255 2.76 -13.09 -0.40
C VAL A 255 1.50 -13.70 -0.98
N ASP A 256 0.74 -14.40 -0.13
CA ASP A 256 -0.56 -14.95 -0.46
C ASP A 256 -1.64 -14.31 0.40
N ALA A 257 -2.83 -14.15 -0.16
CA ALA A 257 -4.00 -13.66 0.54
C ALA A 257 -5.17 -14.61 0.30
N VAL A 258 -5.80 -15.03 1.39
CA VAL A 258 -6.88 -16.02 1.38
C VAL A 258 -8.08 -15.52 2.16
N THR A 259 -9.24 -15.99 1.76
CA THR A 259 -10.50 -15.83 2.50
C THR A 259 -11.23 -17.17 2.51
N PRO A 260 -11.90 -17.53 3.62
CA PRO A 260 -12.70 -18.74 3.63
C PRO A 260 -13.70 -18.73 2.45
N ASN A 261 -13.89 -19.87 1.78
CA ASN A 261 -14.88 -20.05 0.72
C ASN A 261 -14.71 -19.20 -0.57
N LYS A 262 -13.61 -18.46 -0.77
CA LYS A 262 -13.26 -17.94 -2.10
C LYS A 262 -11.98 -18.56 -2.63
N LYS A 263 -11.89 -18.57 -3.96
CA LYS A 263 -10.80 -19.08 -4.77
C LYS A 263 -9.90 -17.94 -5.24
N LYS A 264 -8.71 -18.32 -5.70
CA LYS A 264 -7.79 -17.42 -6.40
C LYS A 264 -8.51 -16.69 -7.54
N GLY A 265 -8.32 -15.38 -7.62
CA GLY A 265 -8.91 -14.48 -8.62
C GLY A 265 -10.24 -13.87 -8.22
N GLU A 266 -10.91 -14.37 -7.17
CA GLU A 266 -12.14 -13.75 -6.67
C GLU A 266 -11.85 -12.46 -5.89
N MET A 267 -12.78 -11.51 -5.93
CA MET A 267 -12.63 -10.19 -5.30
C MET A 267 -13.21 -10.16 -3.88
N CYS A 268 -12.56 -9.41 -3.00
CA CYS A 268 -13.03 -9.03 -1.68
C CYS A 268 -13.28 -7.53 -1.63
N ALA A 269 -14.45 -7.15 -1.11
CA ALA A 269 -14.73 -5.74 -0.89
C ALA A 269 -13.89 -5.21 0.29
N THR A 270 -13.36 -4.00 0.15
CA THR A 270 -12.63 -3.31 1.21
C THR A 270 -13.40 -2.07 1.69
N LEU A 271 -12.95 -1.51 2.81
CA LEU A 271 -13.43 -0.23 3.29
C LEU A 271 -12.28 0.70 3.66
N VAL A 272 -12.54 2.00 3.58
CA VAL A 272 -11.67 3.08 4.04
C VAL A 272 -12.36 3.78 5.21
N TYR A 273 -11.60 4.07 6.26
CA TYR A 273 -12.07 4.85 7.39
C TYR A 273 -11.80 6.33 7.15
N ASP A 274 -12.82 7.08 6.75
CA ASP A 274 -12.72 8.53 6.57
C ASP A 274 -12.94 9.26 7.90
N LEU A 275 -11.90 9.96 8.34
CA LEU A 275 -11.91 10.83 9.51
C LEU A 275 -12.39 12.25 9.13
N GLU A 276 -13.65 12.37 8.73
CA GLU A 276 -14.28 13.68 8.56
C GLU A 276 -14.23 14.46 9.90
N LYS A 277 -13.77 15.72 9.85
CA LYS A 277 -13.40 16.57 11.01
C LYS A 277 -14.53 16.85 12.03
N ALA A 278 -15.72 16.29 11.88
CA ALA A 278 -16.87 16.52 12.77
C ALA A 278 -17.45 15.26 13.42
N ARG A 279 -16.96 14.06 13.09
CA ARG A 279 -17.56 12.80 13.60
C ARG A 279 -16.81 12.24 14.79
N GLN A 280 -17.57 11.69 15.76
CA GLN A 280 -16.99 10.94 16.89
C GLN A 280 -16.41 9.58 16.47
N LEU A 281 -16.87 9.04 15.33
CA LEU A 281 -16.40 7.80 14.71
C LEU A 281 -16.12 8.06 13.21
N PRO A 282 -15.10 7.41 12.63
CA PRO A 282 -14.85 7.50 11.19
C PRO A 282 -16.05 6.99 10.39
N ALA A 283 -16.29 7.60 9.23
CA ALA A 283 -17.21 7.04 8.25
C ALA A 283 -16.56 5.84 7.55
N GLU A 284 -17.33 4.80 7.27
CA GLU A 284 -16.89 3.68 6.44
C GLU A 284 -17.29 3.97 4.98
N LYS A 285 -16.30 4.09 4.11
CA LYS A 285 -16.48 4.24 2.65
C LYS A 285 -15.98 2.99 1.94
N GLN A 286 -16.53 2.69 0.78
CA GLN A 286 -15.99 1.63 -0.06
C GLN A 286 -14.60 2.03 -0.58
N GLY A 287 -13.63 1.12 -0.49
CA GLY A 287 -12.30 1.25 -1.08
C GLY A 287 -12.16 0.44 -2.37
N HIS A 288 -10.93 0.09 -2.72
CA HIS A 288 -10.65 -0.79 -3.87
C HIS A 288 -10.98 -2.24 -3.57
N ASN A 289 -11.55 -2.97 -4.52
CA ASN A 289 -11.62 -4.41 -4.37
C ASN A 289 -10.22 -5.05 -4.33
N PHE A 290 -10.08 -6.06 -3.48
CA PHE A 290 -8.84 -6.81 -3.31
C PHE A 290 -8.97 -8.19 -3.96
N LEU A 291 -8.01 -8.59 -4.80
CA LEU A 291 -7.99 -9.93 -5.41
C LEU A 291 -7.39 -10.98 -4.48
N VAL A 292 -8.13 -12.07 -4.25
CA VAL A 292 -7.64 -13.26 -3.54
C VAL A 292 -6.56 -13.94 -4.39
N THR A 293 -5.41 -14.26 -3.80
CA THR A 293 -4.26 -14.79 -4.57
C THR A 293 -4.01 -16.27 -4.39
N ALA A 294 -4.61 -16.90 -3.38
CA ALA A 294 -4.56 -18.35 -3.15
C ALA A 294 -5.92 -18.88 -2.67
N CYS A 295 -6.15 -20.19 -2.85
CA CYS A 295 -7.35 -20.84 -2.33
C CYS A 295 -7.17 -21.18 -0.85
N TRP A 296 -8.21 -20.96 -0.04
CA TRP A 296 -8.18 -21.27 1.39
C TRP A 296 -7.80 -22.71 1.71
N ASP A 297 -8.33 -23.67 0.94
CA ASP A 297 -8.14 -25.10 1.20
C ASP A 297 -6.73 -25.61 0.83
N ASP A 298 -5.97 -24.82 0.05
CA ASP A 298 -4.60 -25.16 -0.38
C ASP A 298 -3.54 -24.65 0.62
N VAL A 299 -3.95 -23.92 1.67
CA VAL A 299 -3.02 -23.31 2.64
C VAL A 299 -2.41 -24.37 3.55
N CYS A 300 -1.08 -24.54 3.45
CA CYS A 300 -0.28 -25.24 4.44
C CYS A 300 0.54 -24.26 5.27
N VAL A 301 0.43 -24.33 6.61
CA VAL A 301 1.15 -23.42 7.53
C VAL A 301 2.67 -23.52 7.39
N ASP A 302 3.20 -24.68 6.97
CA ASP A 302 4.64 -24.88 6.79
C ASP A 302 5.22 -24.04 5.64
N ASP A 303 4.39 -23.65 4.67
CA ASP A 303 4.79 -22.85 3.52
C ASP A 303 4.93 -21.36 3.86
N TYR A 304 4.59 -20.96 5.09
CA TYR A 304 4.56 -19.57 5.52
C TYR A 304 5.39 -19.34 6.78
N ASP A 305 5.97 -18.15 6.85
CA ASP A 305 6.75 -17.65 7.97
C ASP A 305 5.94 -16.72 8.87
N CYS A 306 4.92 -16.09 8.31
CA CYS A 306 4.10 -15.11 8.98
C CYS A 306 2.64 -15.20 8.56
N VAL A 307 1.75 -14.97 9.52
CA VAL A 307 0.35 -14.65 9.27
C VAL A 307 0.08 -13.18 9.60
N VAL A 308 -0.54 -12.46 8.65
CA VAL A 308 -0.98 -11.08 8.80
C VAL A 308 -2.50 -11.04 8.82
N VAL A 309 -3.06 -10.36 9.82
CA VAL A 309 -4.50 -10.11 9.94
C VAL A 309 -4.75 -8.61 9.80
N PRO A 310 -5.18 -8.15 8.60
CA PRO A 310 -5.59 -6.77 8.38
C PRO A 310 -6.80 -6.37 9.24
N GLY A 311 -7.01 -5.05 9.35
CA GLY A 311 -8.11 -4.47 10.11
C GLY A 311 -9.43 -4.43 9.35
N GLY A 312 -10.32 -3.52 9.77
CA GLY A 312 -11.64 -3.34 9.16
C GLY A 312 -12.68 -4.17 9.89
N ARG A 313 -13.70 -4.62 9.14
CA ARG A 313 -14.79 -5.47 9.64
C ARG A 313 -14.51 -6.96 9.41
N SER A 314 -13.64 -7.29 8.45
CA SER A 314 -13.14 -8.64 8.16
C SER A 314 -12.82 -9.48 9.41
N PRO A 315 -12.10 -8.97 10.43
CA PRO A 315 -11.74 -9.75 11.62
C PRO A 315 -12.92 -10.24 12.46
N GLU A 316 -14.08 -9.55 12.44
CA GLU A 316 -15.29 -10.01 13.14
C GLU A 316 -15.81 -11.32 12.55
N LEU A 317 -15.73 -11.45 11.23
CA LEU A 317 -16.14 -12.66 10.50
C LEU A 317 -15.15 -13.79 10.74
N LEU A 318 -13.85 -13.49 10.76
CA LEU A 318 -12.80 -14.48 11.01
C LEU A 318 -12.89 -15.09 12.42
N VAL A 319 -13.18 -14.29 13.44
CA VAL A 319 -13.33 -14.79 14.83
C VAL A 319 -14.48 -15.80 14.96
N MET A 320 -15.54 -15.62 14.17
CA MET A 320 -16.68 -16.55 14.17
C MET A 320 -16.41 -17.84 13.38
N ASN A 321 -15.29 -17.95 12.67
CA ASN A 321 -14.94 -19.13 11.88
C ASN A 321 -13.92 -20.01 12.65
N PRO A 322 -14.32 -21.18 13.17
CA PRO A 322 -13.41 -22.05 13.92
C PRO A 322 -12.18 -22.50 13.14
N LYS A 323 -12.28 -22.64 11.81
CA LYS A 323 -11.14 -23.00 10.95
C LYS A 323 -10.11 -21.86 10.88
N ALA A 324 -10.55 -20.61 10.84
CA ALA A 324 -9.65 -19.45 10.84
C ALA A 324 -8.95 -19.29 12.20
N VAL A 325 -9.69 -19.45 13.30
CA VAL A 325 -9.11 -19.45 14.66
C VAL A 325 -8.09 -20.59 14.81
N ALA A 326 -8.42 -21.79 14.34
CA ALA A 326 -7.51 -22.94 14.37
C ALA A 326 -6.28 -22.75 13.49
N LEU A 327 -6.42 -22.12 12.31
CA LEU A 327 -5.31 -21.80 11.43
C LEU A 327 -4.29 -20.90 12.15
N VAL A 328 -4.74 -19.79 12.74
CA VAL A 328 -3.85 -18.88 13.48
C VAL A 328 -3.21 -19.57 14.70
N LYS A 329 -3.93 -20.44 15.42
CA LYS A 329 -3.33 -21.26 16.49
C LYS A 329 -2.20 -22.17 16.00
N LYS A 330 -2.33 -22.76 14.81
CA LYS A 330 -1.26 -23.59 14.21
C LYS A 330 -0.01 -22.78 13.89
N PHE A 331 -0.13 -21.49 13.53
CA PHE A 331 1.03 -20.61 13.39
C PHE A 331 1.74 -20.44 14.75
N ASP A 332 1.02 -20.48 15.87
CA ASP A 332 1.56 -20.29 17.24
C ASP A 332 2.28 -21.53 17.73
N GLU A 333 1.64 -22.68 17.52
CA GLU A 333 2.24 -24.00 17.78
C GLU A 333 3.55 -24.21 17.00
N LYS A 334 3.69 -23.56 15.84
CA LYS A 334 4.89 -23.60 14.99
C LYS A 334 5.83 -22.42 15.18
N ASP A 335 5.58 -21.58 16.20
CA ASP A 335 6.45 -20.48 16.59
C ASP A 335 6.73 -19.53 15.39
N LYS A 336 5.69 -19.16 14.64
CA LYS A 336 5.76 -18.27 13.46
C LYS A 336 5.47 -16.81 13.84
N VAL A 337 5.70 -15.88 12.90
CA VAL A 337 5.45 -14.44 13.12
C VAL A 337 3.95 -14.12 12.99
N PHE A 338 3.43 -13.30 13.89
CA PHE A 338 2.07 -12.78 13.86
C PHE A 338 2.08 -11.29 13.62
N ALA A 339 1.28 -10.83 12.67
CA ALA A 339 1.09 -9.41 12.45
C ALA A 339 -0.40 -9.05 12.48
N ALA A 340 -0.76 -7.96 13.16
CA ALA A 340 -2.14 -7.46 13.11
C ALA A 340 -2.24 -5.94 13.23
N ILE A 341 -3.06 -5.35 12.35
CA ILE A 341 -3.36 -3.92 12.31
C ILE A 341 -4.84 -3.67 12.61
N GLY A 342 -5.14 -2.59 13.35
CA GLY A 342 -6.51 -2.23 13.69
C GLY A 342 -7.29 -3.35 14.38
N GLN A 343 -8.47 -3.66 13.87
CA GLN A 343 -9.35 -4.71 14.36
C GLN A 343 -8.82 -6.13 14.11
N GLY A 344 -7.74 -6.33 13.33
CA GLY A 344 -7.15 -7.66 13.09
C GLY A 344 -6.75 -8.39 14.38
N LYS A 345 -6.52 -7.61 15.45
CA LYS A 345 -6.24 -8.10 16.80
C LYS A 345 -7.40 -8.90 17.40
N LEU A 346 -8.64 -8.76 16.89
CA LEU A 346 -9.78 -9.56 17.32
C LEU A 346 -9.53 -11.06 17.10
N LEU A 347 -9.00 -11.43 15.93
CA LEU A 347 -8.66 -12.82 15.62
C LEU A 347 -7.52 -13.32 16.51
N LEU A 348 -6.47 -12.52 16.68
CA LEU A 348 -5.36 -12.88 17.56
C LEU A 348 -5.84 -13.07 19.02
N ALA A 349 -6.71 -12.19 19.50
CA ALA A 349 -7.29 -12.31 20.83
C ALA A 349 -8.05 -13.63 21.02
N ALA A 350 -8.84 -14.05 20.03
CA ALA A 350 -9.60 -15.30 20.07
C ALA A 350 -8.72 -16.56 20.12
N THR A 351 -7.46 -16.45 19.68
CA THR A 351 -6.51 -17.58 19.72
C THR A 351 -5.77 -17.70 21.05
N GLY A 352 -5.68 -16.62 21.84
CA GLY A 352 -4.92 -16.57 23.09
C GLY A 352 -3.49 -16.03 22.95
N VAL A 353 -2.99 -15.79 21.73
CA VAL A 353 -1.60 -15.34 21.49
C VAL A 353 -1.27 -13.96 22.08
N LEU A 354 -2.28 -13.17 22.48
CA LEU A 354 -2.07 -11.87 23.12
C LEU A 354 -1.75 -11.96 24.62
N LYS A 355 -1.92 -13.13 25.26
CA LYS A 355 -1.75 -13.28 26.70
C LYS A 355 -0.32 -12.97 27.13
N GLY A 356 -0.16 -11.98 28.00
CA GLY A 356 1.15 -11.52 28.50
C GLY A 356 1.98 -10.73 27.49
N LYS A 357 1.41 -10.40 26.32
CA LYS A 357 2.10 -9.67 25.24
C LYS A 357 1.71 -8.21 25.20
N ARG A 358 2.68 -7.36 24.85
CA ARG A 358 2.45 -5.95 24.51
C ARG A 358 1.85 -5.84 23.11
N CYS A 359 0.79 -5.07 22.97
CA CYS A 359 0.07 -4.93 21.70
C CYS A 359 -0.35 -3.48 21.45
N ALA A 360 0.02 -2.94 20.29
CA ALA A 360 -0.39 -1.61 19.86
C ALA A 360 -1.92 -1.54 19.78
N SER A 361 -2.52 -0.56 20.43
CA SER A 361 -3.98 -0.46 20.57
C SER A 361 -4.46 0.99 20.47
N GLY A 362 -5.37 1.24 19.52
CA GLY A 362 -6.19 2.44 19.49
C GLY A 362 -7.30 2.40 20.56
N LYS A 363 -8.06 3.50 20.69
CA LYS A 363 -9.13 3.64 21.70
C LYS A 363 -10.11 2.45 21.69
N GLY A 364 -10.54 2.02 20.51
CA GLY A 364 -11.54 0.93 20.37
C GLY A 364 -11.03 -0.47 20.73
N MET A 365 -9.74 -0.77 20.49
CA MET A 365 -9.18 -2.12 20.71
C MET A 365 -8.55 -2.33 22.09
N LYS A 366 -8.34 -1.26 22.85
CA LYS A 366 -7.68 -1.31 24.17
C LYS A 366 -8.34 -2.28 25.15
N VAL A 367 -9.67 -2.27 25.22
CA VAL A 367 -10.43 -3.15 26.12
C VAL A 367 -10.26 -4.60 25.72
N MET A 368 -10.39 -4.89 24.43
CA MET A 368 -10.25 -6.25 23.91
C MET A 368 -8.84 -6.80 24.20
N VAL A 369 -7.78 -6.05 23.91
CA VAL A 369 -6.42 -6.50 24.23
C VAL A 369 -6.26 -6.85 25.72
N LYS A 370 -6.83 -6.06 26.63
CA LYS A 370 -6.83 -6.36 28.07
C LYS A 370 -7.62 -7.62 28.43
N VAL A 371 -8.81 -7.79 27.85
CA VAL A 371 -9.66 -8.99 28.07
C VAL A 371 -8.96 -10.25 27.58
N ALA A 372 -8.17 -10.18 26.51
CA ALA A 372 -7.32 -11.28 26.03
C ALA A 372 -6.09 -11.54 26.93
N GLY A 373 -5.90 -10.78 28.00
CA GLY A 373 -4.74 -10.88 28.89
C GLY A 373 -3.48 -10.21 28.37
N GLY A 374 -3.58 -9.35 27.35
CA GLY A 374 -2.46 -8.58 26.80
C GLY A 374 -2.32 -7.18 27.42
N GLU A 375 -1.15 -6.59 27.24
CA GLU A 375 -0.84 -5.22 27.63
C GLU A 375 -1.11 -4.26 26.47
N ALA A 376 -2.17 -3.45 26.59
CA ALA A 376 -2.53 -2.49 25.55
C ALA A 376 -1.65 -1.24 25.60
N VAL A 377 -0.83 -1.06 24.56
CA VAL A 377 0.09 0.07 24.40
C VAL A 377 -0.53 1.10 23.46
N VAL A 378 -0.72 2.32 23.95
CA VAL A 378 -1.12 3.46 23.10
C VAL A 378 0.15 3.98 22.42
N SER A 379 0.44 3.49 21.21
CA SER A 379 1.60 3.87 20.42
C SER A 379 1.17 4.73 19.22
N LYS A 380 1.99 5.70 18.80
CA LYS A 380 1.88 6.41 17.52
C LYS A 380 2.66 5.68 16.42
N GLY A 381 2.58 4.35 16.39
CA GLY A 381 3.39 3.50 15.53
C GLY A 381 3.18 2.02 15.82
N CYS A 382 4.19 1.20 15.55
CA CYS A 382 4.15 -0.25 15.75
C CYS A 382 4.61 -0.67 17.15
N VAL A 383 4.14 -1.81 17.63
CA VAL A 383 4.65 -2.53 18.80
C VAL A 383 5.06 -3.93 18.37
N THR A 384 6.33 -4.26 18.60
CA THR A 384 6.88 -5.59 18.39
C THR A 384 7.20 -6.21 19.75
N ASP A 385 6.62 -7.37 20.05
CA ASP A 385 6.86 -8.17 21.26
C ASP A 385 7.19 -9.62 20.84
N GLY A 386 8.49 -9.92 20.74
CA GLY A 386 8.97 -11.17 20.17
C GLY A 386 8.49 -11.33 18.73
N LYS A 387 7.65 -12.33 18.47
CA LYS A 387 7.09 -12.64 17.15
C LYS A 387 5.76 -11.95 16.85
N LEU A 388 5.24 -11.15 17.79
CA LEU A 388 4.01 -10.38 17.60
C LEU A 388 4.34 -8.96 17.14
N VAL A 389 3.85 -8.57 15.96
CA VAL A 389 4.00 -7.23 15.36
C VAL A 389 2.62 -6.60 15.24
N THR A 390 2.40 -5.43 15.83
CA THR A 390 1.05 -4.86 15.91
C THR A 390 1.03 -3.35 15.69
N ALA A 391 0.00 -2.87 14.97
CA ALA A 391 -0.22 -1.44 14.72
C ALA A 391 -1.67 -1.03 14.98
N ALA A 392 -1.95 0.23 15.33
CA ALA A 392 -3.30 0.65 15.73
C ALA A 392 -4.18 1.04 14.54
N SER A 393 -3.63 1.70 13.54
CA SER A 393 -4.37 2.17 12.35
C SER A 393 -3.48 2.29 11.11
N ALA A 394 -4.07 2.55 9.95
CA ALA A 394 -3.37 2.75 8.68
C ALA A 394 -2.28 3.84 8.75
N SER A 395 -2.46 4.88 9.57
CA SER A 395 -1.43 5.90 9.84
C SER A 395 -0.11 5.35 10.41
N ASP A 396 -0.15 4.17 11.03
CA ASP A 396 1.01 3.51 11.63
C ASP A 396 1.70 2.54 10.66
N LEU A 397 1.22 2.45 9.40
CA LEU A 397 1.74 1.52 8.40
C LEU A 397 3.26 1.64 8.21
N PRO A 398 3.88 2.83 8.12
CA PRO A 398 5.34 2.90 7.97
C PRO A 398 6.11 2.17 9.09
N ALA A 399 5.69 2.36 10.34
CA ALA A 399 6.30 1.67 11.48
C ALA A 399 5.95 0.17 11.48
N PHE A 400 4.74 -0.19 11.07
CA PHE A 400 4.29 -1.58 10.96
C PHE A 400 5.11 -2.37 9.94
N LEU A 401 5.33 -1.80 8.75
CA LEU A 401 6.13 -2.41 7.70
C LEU A 401 7.58 -2.59 8.13
N SER A 402 8.18 -1.58 8.76
CA SER A 402 9.54 -1.66 9.29
C SER A 402 9.67 -2.77 10.36
N GLY A 403 8.73 -2.82 11.31
CA GLY A 403 8.69 -3.85 12.34
C GLY A 403 8.43 -5.26 11.80
N LEU A 404 7.53 -5.40 10.83
CA LEU A 404 7.20 -6.68 10.19
C LEU A 404 8.37 -7.19 9.36
N SER A 405 9.00 -6.33 8.56
CA SER A 405 10.18 -6.69 7.75
C SER A 405 11.31 -7.15 8.66
N SER A 406 11.56 -6.42 9.75
CA SER A 406 12.56 -6.81 10.76
C SER A 406 12.27 -8.16 11.39
N ALA A 407 11.00 -8.44 11.74
CA ALA A 407 10.58 -9.73 12.31
C ALA A 407 10.73 -10.89 11.31
N LEU A 408 10.65 -10.61 10.01
CA LEU A 408 10.89 -11.56 8.92
C LEU A 408 12.38 -11.70 8.57
N GLY A 409 13.26 -10.89 9.15
CA GLY A 409 14.67 -10.82 8.81
C GLY A 409 14.93 -10.19 7.43
N VAL A 410 14.06 -9.27 7.00
CA VAL A 410 14.17 -8.54 5.73
C VAL A 410 14.47 -7.07 6.03
N SER A 411 15.44 -6.50 5.31
CA SER A 411 15.83 -5.10 5.49
C SER A 411 16.19 -4.42 4.17
N VAL A 412 16.11 -3.09 4.16
CA VAL A 412 16.56 -2.24 3.05
C VAL A 412 17.65 -1.31 3.59
N MET A 413 18.79 -1.27 2.92
CA MET A 413 19.91 -0.39 3.27
C MET A 413 20.25 0.53 2.10
N PHE A 414 20.56 1.80 2.39
CA PHE A 414 20.89 2.83 1.40
C PHE A 414 22.35 3.29 1.51
#